data_AF-A0A9W9JRN0-F1
#
_entry.id   AF-A0A9W9JRN0-F1
#
_cell.length_a   1.000
_cell.length_b   1.000
_cell.length_c   1.000
_cell.angle_alpha   90.00
_cell.angle_beta   90.00
_cell.angle_gamma   90.00
#
_symmetry.space_group_name_H-M   'P 1'
#
loop_
_entity.id
_entity.type
_entity.pdbx_description
1 polymer ?
#
loop_
_entity_poly.entity_id
_entity_poly.type
_entity_poly.pdbx_seq_one_letter_code
_entity_poly.pdbx_strand_id
1 'polypeptide(L)'
;MPPKKADQPKKKKATVEDKSFGMKNKKGGAAKKQIQQLQAQAASNKNLDEKRKAAEKEKREAEKAAAERAKRENLELFKPVQVQKVAFGVDPKTVLCIFFKQGHCEKGRKCKFSHDPNVERKAAKRDLYTDTRDEKVAEEEKKQKDTMDDWDEEKLRSVVMSKHGNPRTTTDKVCKFFIEAVENQKYGWFWTCPNGGDKCMYKHSLPPGFILKTREQRAAEKALKDKSPLNTLTLEDWLDSERHKLTGTLTPVNEETFAKWKKERMNKKAAEAQAQQAKEATGRTLFESGNWAEEDSEAEEGEDENGTWNLSVMRRETERLREKKEEERLLKLGGGMLPTEIPASIPEGVTPEAVG
;
A
#
# COMPACT_ATOMS: atom_id res chain seq x y z
N MET A 1 0.81 24.64 -86.31
CA MET A 1 0.54 23.77 -85.14
C MET A 1 1.43 24.19 -83.98
N PRO A 2 0.90 24.63 -82.83
CA PRO A 2 1.72 25.10 -81.71
C PRO A 2 2.25 23.91 -80.88
N PRO A 3 3.47 23.99 -80.32
CA PRO A 3 4.14 22.85 -79.69
C PRO A 3 3.66 22.57 -78.26
N LYS A 4 3.78 21.28 -77.90
CA LYS A 4 3.30 20.60 -76.70
C LYS A 4 4.07 21.05 -75.44
N LYS A 5 3.36 21.52 -74.41
CA LYS A 5 3.92 21.91 -73.10
C LYS A 5 4.47 20.67 -72.36
N ALA A 6 5.70 20.80 -71.87
CA ALA A 6 6.36 19.81 -71.02
C ALA A 6 5.77 19.81 -69.59
N ASP A 7 5.57 18.60 -69.07
CA ASP A 7 5.06 18.26 -67.76
C ASP A 7 6.08 18.62 -66.67
N GLN A 8 5.72 19.47 -65.70
CA GLN A 8 6.57 19.73 -64.52
C GLN A 8 6.29 18.70 -63.42
N PRO A 9 7.32 18.07 -62.81
CA PRO A 9 7.12 17.12 -61.72
C PRO A 9 6.66 17.80 -60.43
N LYS A 10 5.63 17.21 -59.79
CA LYS A 10 5.05 17.67 -58.51
C LYS A 10 6.10 17.73 -57.40
N LYS A 11 6.30 18.91 -56.81
CA LYS A 11 7.19 19.14 -55.65
C LYS A 11 6.71 18.32 -54.44
N LYS A 12 7.57 17.44 -53.91
CA LYS A 12 7.35 16.72 -52.65
C LYS A 12 7.38 17.72 -51.48
N LYS A 13 6.44 17.59 -50.53
CA LYS A 13 6.39 18.46 -49.33
C LYS A 13 7.51 18.08 -48.35
N ALA A 14 8.26 19.06 -47.85
CA ALA A 14 9.35 18.87 -46.91
C ALA A 14 8.85 18.27 -45.57
N THR A 15 9.49 17.19 -45.12
CA THR A 15 9.20 16.52 -43.84
C THR A 15 9.79 17.29 -42.67
N VAL A 16 9.35 16.97 -41.45
CA VAL A 16 9.80 17.64 -40.19
C VAL A 16 11.29 17.41 -39.93
N GLU A 17 11.84 16.32 -40.46
CA GLU A 17 13.26 15.99 -40.41
C GLU A 17 14.10 16.97 -41.24
N ASP A 18 13.60 17.37 -42.40
CA ASP A 18 14.24 18.31 -43.32
C ASP A 18 14.26 19.74 -42.74
N LYS A 19 13.14 20.16 -42.12
CA LYS A 19 13.04 21.46 -41.42
C LYS A 19 13.86 21.54 -40.13
N SER A 20 14.27 20.40 -39.57
CA SER A 20 15.09 20.34 -38.35
C SER A 20 16.56 20.01 -38.59
N PHE A 21 16.96 19.70 -39.82
CA PHE A 21 18.32 19.25 -40.16
C PHE A 21 19.38 20.33 -39.93
N GLY A 22 19.09 21.60 -40.25
CA GLY A 22 20.04 22.72 -40.05
C GLY A 22 20.09 23.30 -38.62
N MET A 23 19.10 22.99 -37.77
CA MET A 23 18.99 23.54 -36.40
C MET A 23 19.60 22.64 -35.33
N LYS A 24 19.88 21.37 -35.64
CA LYS A 24 20.46 20.39 -34.69
C LYS A 24 21.93 20.67 -34.35
N ASN A 25 22.68 21.34 -35.24
CA ASN A 25 24.07 21.74 -35.00
C ASN A 25 24.22 23.06 -34.23
N LYS A 26 23.12 23.79 -33.95
CA LYS A 26 23.15 25.04 -33.18
C LYS A 26 22.84 24.74 -31.72
N LYS A 27 23.87 24.71 -30.87
CA LYS A 27 23.82 24.33 -29.44
C LYS A 27 23.15 25.40 -28.54
N GLY A 28 21.98 25.90 -28.96
CA GLY A 28 21.20 26.91 -28.24
C GLY A 28 19.86 26.35 -27.76
N GLY A 29 19.49 26.67 -26.50
CA GLY A 29 18.21 26.24 -25.91
C GLY A 29 16.97 26.67 -26.73
N ALA A 30 17.07 27.76 -27.48
CA ALA A 30 16.03 28.22 -28.41
C ALA A 30 15.83 27.26 -29.60
N ALA A 31 16.92 26.74 -30.20
CA ALA A 31 16.83 25.77 -31.29
C ALA A 31 16.23 24.43 -30.81
N LYS A 32 16.58 23.99 -29.59
CA LYS A 32 16.00 22.78 -28.98
C LYS A 32 14.49 22.94 -28.74
N LYS A 33 14.04 24.09 -28.21
CA LYS A 33 12.61 24.40 -28.03
C LYS A 33 11.86 24.44 -29.36
N GLN A 34 12.44 25.02 -30.40
CA GLN A 34 11.82 25.08 -31.73
C GLN A 34 11.73 23.69 -32.39
N ILE A 35 12.74 22.84 -32.23
CA ILE A 35 12.69 21.43 -32.69
C ILE A 35 11.60 20.65 -31.93
N GLN A 36 11.51 20.84 -30.61
CA GLN A 36 10.48 20.19 -29.79
C GLN A 36 9.07 20.66 -30.17
N GLN A 37 8.89 21.95 -30.48
CA GLN A 37 7.63 22.50 -30.96
C GLN A 37 7.25 21.96 -32.34
N LEU A 38 8.21 21.83 -33.26
CA LEU A 38 7.97 21.23 -34.59
C LEU A 38 7.64 19.73 -34.49
N GLN A 39 8.28 19.00 -33.58
CA GLN A 39 7.97 17.59 -33.30
C GLN A 39 6.59 17.42 -32.64
N ALA A 40 6.24 18.28 -31.69
CA ALA A 40 4.91 18.29 -31.05
C ALA A 40 3.81 18.63 -32.07
N GLN A 41 4.02 19.60 -32.95
CA GLN A 41 3.09 19.91 -34.04
C GLN A 41 2.94 18.75 -35.03
N ALA A 42 4.02 18.01 -35.32
CA ALA A 42 3.98 16.83 -36.16
C ALA A 42 3.22 15.66 -35.50
N ALA A 43 3.40 15.46 -34.20
CA ALA A 43 2.70 14.43 -33.43
C ALA A 43 1.19 14.73 -33.31
N SER A 44 0.82 16.00 -33.17
CA SER A 44 -0.59 16.42 -33.05
C SER A 44 -1.36 16.33 -34.36
N ASN A 45 -0.68 16.50 -35.51
CA ASN A 45 -1.28 16.46 -36.87
C ASN A 45 -1.40 15.06 -37.49
N LYS A 46 -1.25 13.98 -36.72
CA LYS A 46 -1.54 12.63 -37.21
C LYS A 46 -3.03 12.51 -37.55
N ASN A 47 -3.35 11.88 -38.69
CA ASN A 47 -4.73 11.67 -39.12
C ASN A 47 -5.51 10.84 -38.09
N LEU A 48 -6.83 11.07 -37.98
CA LEU A 48 -7.69 10.35 -37.02
C LEU A 48 -7.61 8.82 -37.15
N ASP A 49 -7.37 8.31 -38.37
CA ASP A 49 -7.18 6.89 -38.65
C ASP A 49 -5.88 6.32 -38.04
N GLU A 50 -4.80 7.09 -38.09
CA GLU A 50 -3.50 6.69 -37.52
C GLU A 50 -3.51 6.73 -35.99
N LYS A 51 -4.25 7.68 -35.40
CA LYS A 51 -4.47 7.73 -33.94
C LYS A 51 -5.30 6.54 -33.46
N ARG A 52 -6.33 6.13 -34.22
CA ARG A 52 -7.14 4.93 -33.92
C ARG A 52 -6.29 3.66 -33.98
N LYS A 53 -5.48 3.48 -35.02
CA LYS A 53 -4.58 2.31 -35.16
C LYS A 53 -3.50 2.26 -34.07
N ALA A 54 -2.95 3.39 -33.65
CA ALA A 54 -2.00 3.44 -32.54
C ALA A 54 -2.65 3.08 -31.20
N ALA A 55 -3.84 3.61 -30.92
CA ALA A 55 -4.59 3.29 -29.70
C ALA A 55 -5.04 1.81 -29.65
N GLU A 56 -5.38 1.22 -30.79
CA GLU A 56 -5.71 -0.21 -30.88
C GLU A 56 -4.49 -1.10 -30.61
N LYS A 57 -3.32 -0.72 -31.12
CA LYS A 57 -2.06 -1.43 -30.86
C LYS A 57 -1.66 -1.35 -29.38
N GLU A 58 -1.78 -0.17 -28.77
CA GLU A 58 -1.50 0.05 -27.35
C GLU A 58 -2.45 -0.76 -26.45
N LYS A 59 -3.75 -0.82 -26.79
CA LYS A 59 -4.70 -1.68 -26.07
C LYS A 59 -4.35 -3.16 -26.17
N ARG A 60 -3.95 -3.63 -27.36
CA ARG A 60 -3.53 -5.03 -27.57
C ARG A 60 -2.25 -5.39 -26.82
N GLU A 61 -1.31 -4.45 -26.70
CA GLU A 61 -0.09 -4.63 -25.91
C GLU A 61 -0.38 -4.61 -24.40
N ALA A 62 -1.28 -3.73 -23.95
CA ALA A 62 -1.74 -3.68 -22.56
C ALA A 62 -2.49 -4.96 -22.15
N GLU A 63 -3.35 -5.50 -23.02
CA GLU A 63 -4.08 -6.75 -22.77
C GLU A 63 -3.14 -7.95 -22.71
N LYS A 64 -2.13 -8.02 -23.58
CA LYS A 64 -1.09 -9.06 -23.51
C LYS A 64 -0.28 -8.97 -22.22
N ALA A 65 0.10 -7.76 -21.80
CA ALA A 65 0.84 -7.54 -20.55
C ALA A 65 -0.02 -7.89 -19.32
N ALA A 66 -1.33 -7.60 -19.36
CA ALA A 66 -2.25 -7.99 -18.30
C ALA A 66 -2.43 -9.52 -18.25
N ALA A 67 -2.54 -10.18 -19.41
CA ALA A 67 -2.64 -11.64 -19.50
C ALA A 67 -1.36 -12.35 -19.03
N GLU A 68 -0.18 -11.81 -19.33
CA GLU A 68 1.09 -12.34 -18.83
C GLU A 68 1.21 -12.17 -17.31
N ARG A 69 0.77 -11.02 -16.78
CA ARG A 69 0.76 -10.76 -15.33
C ARG A 69 -0.21 -11.71 -14.60
N ALA A 70 -1.42 -11.90 -15.13
CA ALA A 70 -2.38 -12.85 -14.58
C ALA A 70 -1.87 -14.30 -14.61
N LYS A 71 -1.16 -14.70 -15.67
CA LYS A 71 -0.50 -16.01 -15.73
C LYS A 71 0.59 -16.18 -14.67
N ARG A 72 1.38 -15.13 -14.41
CA ARG A 72 2.41 -15.15 -13.36
C ARG A 72 1.78 -15.24 -11.97
N GLU A 73 0.73 -14.46 -11.72
CA GLU A 73 -0.01 -14.49 -10.45
C GLU A 73 -0.65 -15.87 -10.23
N ASN A 74 -1.24 -16.47 -11.27
CA ASN A 74 -1.76 -17.84 -11.18
C ASN A 74 -0.66 -18.88 -10.90
N LEU A 75 0.50 -18.78 -11.56
CA LEU A 75 1.64 -19.68 -11.29
C LEU A 75 2.16 -19.54 -9.86
N GLU A 76 2.09 -18.36 -9.25
CA GLU A 76 2.45 -18.16 -7.85
C GLU A 76 1.41 -18.71 -6.88
N LEU A 77 0.12 -18.60 -7.23
CA LEU A 77 -0.98 -19.16 -6.45
C LEU A 77 -0.98 -20.70 -6.45
N PHE A 78 -0.63 -21.32 -7.58
CA PHE A 78 -0.62 -22.77 -7.76
C PHE A 78 0.75 -23.42 -7.49
N LYS A 79 1.63 -22.79 -6.70
CA LYS A 79 2.87 -23.44 -6.26
C LYS A 79 2.52 -24.73 -5.48
N PRO A 80 2.94 -25.92 -5.96
CA PRO A 80 2.52 -27.18 -5.36
C PRO A 80 3.05 -27.28 -3.92
N VAL A 81 2.17 -27.73 -3.04
CA VAL A 81 2.45 -27.97 -1.62
C VAL A 81 3.69 -28.86 -1.48
N GLN A 82 4.75 -28.34 -0.86
CA GLN A 82 6.00 -29.06 -0.68
C GLN A 82 5.82 -30.21 0.32
N VAL A 83 5.75 -31.44 -0.17
CA VAL A 83 5.71 -32.64 0.67
C VAL A 83 7.11 -32.92 1.23
N GLN A 84 7.25 -32.82 2.54
CA GLN A 84 8.50 -33.08 3.27
C GLN A 84 8.88 -34.57 3.19
N LYS A 85 9.88 -34.92 2.38
CA LYS A 85 10.43 -36.29 2.29
C LYS A 85 11.49 -36.48 3.37
N VAL A 86 11.34 -37.51 4.20
CA VAL A 86 12.31 -37.90 5.23
C VAL A 86 13.15 -39.05 4.69
N ALA A 87 14.47 -39.01 4.89
CA ALA A 87 15.36 -40.10 4.53
C ALA A 87 15.05 -41.36 5.35
N PHE A 88 15.26 -42.53 4.74
CA PHE A 88 14.97 -43.83 5.37
C PHE A 88 15.84 -44.01 6.63
N GLY A 89 15.21 -44.31 7.77
CA GLY A 89 15.88 -44.51 9.06
C GLY A 89 15.87 -43.31 10.03
N VAL A 90 15.30 -42.15 9.64
CA VAL A 90 15.11 -41.01 10.55
C VAL A 90 13.65 -40.95 11.01
N ASP A 91 13.43 -40.95 12.32
CA ASP A 91 12.10 -40.84 12.90
C ASP A 91 11.44 -39.52 12.49
N PRO A 92 10.27 -39.51 11.83
CA PRO A 92 9.64 -38.30 11.32
C PRO A 92 9.35 -37.24 12.40
N LYS A 93 9.15 -37.65 13.65
CA LYS A 93 8.96 -36.76 14.81
C LYS A 93 10.24 -36.06 15.27
N THR A 94 11.40 -36.44 14.77
CA THR A 94 12.69 -35.75 15.02
C THR A 94 12.97 -34.67 13.98
N VAL A 95 12.08 -34.50 13.00
CA VAL A 95 12.18 -33.47 11.96
C VAL A 95 11.08 -32.43 12.19
N LEU A 96 11.45 -31.15 12.16
CA LEU A 96 10.49 -30.05 12.32
C LEU A 96 9.52 -30.03 11.13
N CYS A 97 8.22 -29.92 11.42
CA CYS A 97 7.16 -29.85 10.42
C CYS A 97 7.26 -28.55 9.61
N ILE A 98 7.38 -28.64 8.28
CA ILE A 98 7.40 -27.46 7.39
C ILE A 98 6.09 -26.66 7.50
N PHE A 99 4.95 -27.35 7.57
CA PHE A 99 3.64 -26.69 7.72
C PHE A 99 3.48 -25.98 9.06
N PHE A 100 4.10 -26.50 10.12
CA PHE A 100 4.10 -25.83 11.43
C PHE A 100 5.03 -24.62 11.40
N LYS A 101 6.18 -24.73 10.75
CA LYS A 101 7.11 -23.61 10.51
C LYS A 101 6.47 -22.49 9.68
N GLN A 102 5.53 -22.84 8.78
CA GLN A 102 4.73 -21.93 7.97
C GLN A 102 3.41 -21.48 8.64
N GLY A 103 3.08 -22.02 9.83
CA GLY A 103 1.88 -21.64 10.59
C GLY A 103 0.55 -22.22 10.09
N HIS A 104 0.58 -23.21 9.19
CA HIS A 104 -0.60 -23.80 8.54
C HIS A 104 -0.71 -25.33 8.75
N CYS A 105 -0.27 -25.83 9.91
CA CYS A 105 -0.36 -27.26 10.20
C CYS A 105 -1.66 -27.62 10.93
N GLU A 106 -2.64 -28.16 10.20
CA GLU A 106 -3.93 -28.62 10.74
C GLU A 106 -3.80 -29.87 11.63
N LYS A 107 -2.70 -30.62 11.50
CA LYS A 107 -2.51 -31.90 12.19
C LYS A 107 -2.11 -31.75 13.67
N GLY A 108 -1.81 -30.53 14.12
CA GLY A 108 -1.55 -30.20 15.52
C GLY A 108 -0.63 -31.20 16.23
N ARG A 109 -1.03 -31.70 17.41
CA ARG A 109 -0.27 -32.69 18.19
C ARG A 109 -0.21 -34.10 17.56
N LYS A 110 -1.07 -34.39 16.58
CA LYS A 110 -1.08 -35.67 15.84
C LYS A 110 -0.21 -35.60 14.57
N CYS A 111 0.49 -34.49 14.33
CA CYS A 111 1.37 -34.37 13.19
C CYS A 111 2.48 -35.42 13.21
N LYS A 112 2.78 -35.99 12.05
CA LYS A 112 3.87 -36.95 11.85
C LYS A 112 5.25 -36.31 12.12
N PHE A 113 5.32 -34.99 12.02
CA PHE A 113 6.51 -34.17 12.19
C PHE A 113 6.46 -33.36 13.50
N SER A 114 7.61 -32.97 14.03
CA SER A 114 7.70 -32.21 15.28
C SER A 114 7.11 -30.80 15.14
N HIS A 115 6.37 -30.37 16.16
CA HIS A 115 5.93 -28.98 16.36
C HIS A 115 6.75 -28.27 17.46
N ASP A 116 7.90 -28.82 17.85
CA ASP A 116 8.82 -28.16 18.78
C ASP A 116 9.96 -27.48 17.96
N PRO A 117 10.01 -26.12 17.94
CA PRO A 117 11.06 -25.36 17.24
C PRO A 117 12.48 -25.69 17.71
N ASN A 118 12.64 -26.33 18.86
CA ASN A 118 13.93 -26.69 19.43
C ASN A 118 14.51 -28.00 18.86
N VAL A 119 13.74 -28.76 18.08
CA VAL A 119 14.19 -30.03 17.49
C VAL A 119 15.22 -29.83 16.37
N GLU A 120 15.14 -28.73 15.61
CA GLU A 120 16.13 -28.36 14.58
C GLU A 120 17.54 -28.12 15.19
N ARG A 121 17.61 -27.73 16.47
CA ARG A 121 18.88 -27.57 17.20
C ARG A 121 19.46 -28.87 17.76
N LYS A 122 18.65 -29.92 17.90
CA LYS A 122 19.04 -31.19 18.54
C LYS A 122 19.45 -32.29 17.53
N ALA A 123 19.27 -32.06 16.24
CA ALA A 123 19.50 -33.07 15.20
C ALA A 123 20.99 -33.26 14.81
N ALA A 124 21.90 -32.36 15.19
CA ALA A 124 23.33 -32.53 14.96
C ALA A 124 23.95 -33.38 16.07
N LYS A 125 23.86 -34.71 15.95
CA LYS A 125 24.73 -35.61 16.73
C LYS A 125 26.17 -35.36 16.29
N ARG A 126 26.95 -34.80 17.21
CA ARG A 126 28.41 -34.63 17.12
C ARG A 126 29.01 -35.99 16.78
N ASP A 127 29.75 -36.09 15.68
CA ASP A 127 30.42 -37.32 15.28
C ASP A 127 31.44 -37.70 16.37
N LEU A 128 31.34 -38.93 16.87
CA LEU A 128 32.11 -39.42 18.01
C LEU A 128 33.59 -39.64 17.64
N TYR A 129 33.88 -39.76 16.34
CA TYR A 129 35.23 -40.04 15.82
C TYR A 129 35.98 -38.80 15.33
N THR A 130 35.35 -37.62 15.32
CA THR A 130 36.02 -36.35 15.02
C THR A 130 36.23 -35.58 16.32
N ASP A 131 37.47 -35.48 16.80
CA ASP A 131 37.77 -34.67 17.97
C ASP A 131 37.54 -33.19 17.63
N THR A 132 36.59 -32.58 18.33
CA THR A 132 36.27 -31.17 18.14
C THR A 132 37.40 -30.21 18.50
N ARG A 133 38.52 -30.70 19.05
CA ARG A 133 39.76 -29.94 19.17
C ARG A 133 40.53 -29.87 17.85
N ASP A 134 40.56 -30.94 17.05
CA ASP A 134 41.22 -30.92 15.74
C ASP A 134 40.45 -30.06 14.73
N GLU A 135 39.10 -30.11 14.79
CA GLU A 135 38.26 -29.18 14.02
C GLU A 135 38.49 -27.73 14.44
N LYS A 136 38.62 -27.47 15.74
CA LYS A 136 38.93 -26.12 16.26
C LYS A 136 40.32 -25.64 15.87
N VAL A 137 41.34 -26.50 15.92
CA VAL A 137 42.69 -26.16 15.49
C VAL A 137 42.72 -25.90 13.98
N ALA A 138 42.06 -26.72 13.17
CA ALA A 138 41.94 -26.51 11.73
C ALA A 138 41.11 -25.25 11.39
N GLU A 139 40.09 -24.92 12.17
CA GLU A 139 39.28 -23.71 12.01
C GLU A 139 40.03 -22.45 12.50
N GLU A 140 40.80 -22.55 13.58
CA GLU A 140 41.66 -21.49 14.10
C GLU A 140 42.83 -21.21 13.16
N GLU A 141 43.47 -22.23 12.58
CA GLU A 141 44.50 -22.04 11.56
C GLU A 141 43.94 -21.40 10.28
N LYS A 142 42.71 -21.76 9.87
CA LYS A 142 42.03 -21.10 8.74
C LYS A 142 41.67 -19.66 9.06
N LYS A 143 41.20 -19.36 10.27
CA LYS A 143 40.88 -17.99 10.71
C LYS A 143 42.14 -17.13 10.91
N GLN A 144 43.25 -17.71 11.35
CA GLN A 144 44.53 -17.00 11.52
C GLN A 144 45.23 -16.73 10.18
N LYS A 145 45.08 -17.63 9.20
CA LYS A 145 45.54 -17.40 7.82
C LYS A 145 44.65 -16.44 7.02
N ASP A 146 43.43 -16.19 7.48
CA ASP A 146 42.50 -15.24 6.84
C ASP A 146 42.75 -13.80 7.33
N THR A 147 43.97 -13.32 7.04
CA THR A 147 44.44 -11.98 7.42
C THR A 147 43.84 -10.93 6.48
N MET A 148 43.64 -9.68 6.95
CA MET A 148 42.89 -8.64 6.22
C MET A 148 43.44 -8.32 4.82
N ASP A 149 44.71 -8.63 4.58
CA ASP A 149 45.41 -8.45 3.30
C ASP A 149 44.88 -9.36 2.17
N ASP A 150 44.25 -10.50 2.48
CA ASP A 150 43.65 -11.42 1.49
C ASP A 150 42.13 -11.21 1.31
N TRP A 151 41.58 -10.12 1.85
CA TRP A 151 40.14 -9.84 1.77
C TRP A 151 39.79 -8.97 0.56
N ASP A 152 39.12 -9.58 -0.42
CA ASP A 152 38.48 -8.85 -1.51
C ASP A 152 37.40 -7.87 -0.99
N GLU A 153 37.11 -6.82 -1.76
CA GLU A 153 36.17 -5.75 -1.37
C GLU A 153 34.76 -6.28 -1.03
N GLU A 154 34.34 -7.38 -1.65
CA GLU A 154 33.08 -8.07 -1.35
C GLU A 154 33.12 -8.80 0.00
N LYS A 155 34.25 -9.42 0.34
CA LYS A 155 34.46 -10.08 1.63
C LYS A 155 34.55 -9.04 2.74
N LEU A 156 35.22 -7.92 2.48
CA LEU A 156 35.24 -6.78 3.39
C LEU A 156 33.84 -6.20 3.62
N ARG A 157 33.04 -6.03 2.57
CA ARG A 157 31.63 -5.57 2.68
C ARG A 157 30.77 -6.56 3.46
N SER A 158 30.95 -7.87 3.29
CA SER A 158 30.17 -8.88 4.05
C SER A 158 30.57 -8.95 5.53
N VAL A 159 31.85 -8.77 5.85
CA VAL A 159 32.33 -8.65 7.24
C VAL A 159 31.81 -7.35 7.88
N VAL A 160 31.80 -6.23 7.15
CA VAL A 160 31.22 -4.96 7.62
C VAL A 160 29.71 -5.08 7.83
N MET A 161 28.98 -5.73 6.92
CA MET A 161 27.54 -5.98 7.03
C MET A 161 27.18 -6.99 8.12
N SER A 162 28.08 -7.90 8.48
CA SER A 162 27.86 -8.86 9.58
C SER A 162 28.27 -8.29 10.94
N LYS A 163 29.28 -7.42 11.00
CA LYS A 163 29.70 -6.69 12.21
C LYS A 163 28.72 -5.57 12.56
N HIS A 164 28.24 -4.83 11.56
CA HIS A 164 27.18 -3.84 11.71
C HIS A 164 25.87 -4.50 11.27
N GLY A 165 25.16 -5.09 12.24
CA GLY A 165 23.89 -5.80 12.00
C GLY A 165 22.92 -5.00 11.12
N ASN A 166 22.00 -5.74 10.46
CA ASN A 166 21.09 -5.29 9.40
C ASN A 166 20.92 -3.76 9.33
N PRO A 167 21.43 -3.09 8.28
CA PRO A 167 21.38 -1.64 8.18
C PRO A 167 19.93 -1.20 8.37
N ARG A 168 19.72 -0.29 9.32
CA ARG A 168 18.37 0.19 9.64
C ARG A 168 17.75 0.72 8.35
N THR A 169 16.50 0.34 8.10
CA THR A 169 15.70 0.77 6.94
C THR A 169 15.36 2.26 7.09
N THR A 170 16.38 3.11 7.02
CA THR A 170 16.21 4.55 6.94
C THR A 170 15.77 4.89 5.52
N THR A 171 14.77 5.76 5.45
CA THR A 171 14.21 6.25 4.20
C THR A 171 14.92 7.53 3.81
N ASP A 172 15.18 7.72 2.51
CA ASP A 172 15.75 8.97 1.96
C ASP A 172 14.82 10.18 2.07
N LYS A 173 13.57 9.95 2.51
CA LYS A 173 12.60 11.00 2.77
C LYS A 173 13.00 11.75 4.03
N VAL A 174 13.00 13.08 3.95
CA VAL A 174 13.31 13.96 5.08
C VAL A 174 12.16 13.93 6.09
N CYS A 175 12.48 13.89 7.38
CA CYS A 175 11.46 13.84 8.43
C CYS A 175 10.62 15.12 8.45
N LYS A 176 9.29 14.97 8.50
CA LYS A 176 8.35 16.11 8.56
C LYS A 176 8.61 16.99 9.78
N PHE A 177 8.81 16.38 10.95
CA PHE A 177 9.07 17.11 12.20
C PHE A 177 10.42 17.82 12.19
N PHE A 178 11.39 17.29 11.43
CA PHE A 178 12.66 17.97 11.22
C PHE A 178 12.49 19.21 10.34
N ILE A 179 11.75 19.12 9.23
CA ILE A 179 11.42 20.29 8.40
C ILE A 179 10.70 21.34 9.23
N GLU A 180 9.71 20.94 10.03
CA GLU A 180 8.97 21.85 10.91
C GLU A 180 9.86 22.48 12.00
N ALA A 181 10.77 21.73 12.59
CA ALA A 181 11.69 22.24 13.61
C ALA A 181 12.71 23.22 13.04
N VAL A 182 13.27 22.92 11.86
CA VAL A 182 14.19 23.81 11.16
C VAL A 182 13.46 25.05 10.66
N GLU A 183 12.24 24.90 10.13
CA GLU A 183 11.40 26.03 9.75
C GLU A 183 11.08 26.94 10.93
N ASN A 184 10.75 26.36 12.09
CA ASN A 184 10.46 27.10 13.31
C ASN A 184 11.71 27.57 14.07
N GLN A 185 12.91 27.34 13.53
CA GLN A 185 14.20 27.66 14.18
C GLN A 185 14.37 27.03 15.58
N LYS A 186 13.63 25.94 15.86
CA LYS A 186 13.68 25.17 17.10
C LYS A 186 14.63 23.96 17.01
N TYR A 187 15.20 23.74 15.84
CA TYR A 187 16.27 22.75 15.65
C TYR A 187 17.55 23.28 16.27
N GLY A 188 17.96 22.69 17.39
CA GLY A 188 19.14 23.08 18.16
C GLY A 188 19.70 21.90 18.95
N TRP A 189 20.72 22.16 19.78
CA TRP A 189 21.49 21.14 20.51
C TRP A 189 20.64 20.14 21.32
N PHE A 190 19.48 20.56 21.80
CA PHE A 190 18.56 19.70 22.59
C PHE A 190 17.34 19.22 21.80
N TRP A 191 17.27 19.45 20.49
CA TRP A 191 16.12 19.02 19.70
C TRP A 191 16.19 17.53 19.39
N THR A 192 15.20 16.78 19.88
CA THR A 192 15.00 15.37 19.55
C THR A 192 13.75 15.22 18.70
N CYS A 193 13.82 14.39 17.66
CA CYS A 193 12.68 14.16 16.79
C CYS A 193 11.55 13.45 17.55
N PRO A 194 10.30 13.95 17.52
CA PRO A 194 9.16 13.28 18.16
C PRO A 194 8.88 11.88 17.59
N ASN A 195 9.31 11.62 16.35
CA ASN A 195 9.14 10.33 15.66
C ASN A 195 10.23 9.30 16.01
N GLY A 196 10.75 9.36 17.23
CA GLY A 196 11.71 8.39 17.77
C GLY A 196 13.15 8.88 17.93
N GLY A 197 13.40 10.19 17.99
CA GLY A 197 14.72 10.77 18.23
C GLY A 197 15.74 10.31 17.20
N ASP A 198 16.84 9.71 17.65
CA ASP A 198 17.87 9.10 16.79
C ASP A 198 17.41 7.78 16.13
N LYS A 199 16.24 7.28 16.52
CA LYS A 199 15.60 6.10 15.92
C LYS A 199 14.58 6.42 14.84
N CYS A 200 14.40 7.68 14.47
CA CYS A 200 13.52 8.05 13.37
C CYS A 200 13.92 7.32 12.06
N MET A 201 12.93 6.77 11.36
CA MET A 201 13.14 6.10 10.05
C MET A 201 13.37 7.09 8.91
N TYR A 202 13.24 8.40 9.16
CA TYR A 202 13.33 9.46 8.15
C TYR A 202 14.59 10.30 8.38
N LYS A 203 15.15 10.83 7.30
CA LYS A 203 16.42 11.57 7.34
C LYS A 203 16.26 12.92 8.07
N HIS A 204 17.16 13.22 9.02
CA HIS A 204 17.25 14.51 9.71
C HIS A 204 18.30 15.42 9.07
N SER A 205 18.27 15.54 7.75
CA SER A 205 19.14 16.45 7.01
C SER A 205 18.35 17.07 5.87
N LEU A 206 18.52 18.36 5.63
CA LEU A 206 17.92 19.03 4.47
C LEU A 206 18.53 18.44 3.18
N PRO A 207 17.76 18.25 2.10
CA PRO A 207 18.32 17.83 0.82
C PRO A 207 19.31 18.88 0.31
N PRO A 208 20.39 18.47 -0.40
CA PRO A 208 21.36 19.41 -0.94
C PRO A 208 20.66 20.36 -1.92
N GLY A 209 20.68 21.67 -1.61
CA GLY A 209 20.03 22.72 -2.39
C GLY A 209 18.72 23.29 -1.82
N PHE A 210 18.23 22.80 -0.68
CA PHE A 210 17.06 23.41 -0.01
C PHE A 210 17.46 24.70 0.72
N ILE A 211 16.98 25.84 0.24
CA ILE A 211 17.18 27.15 0.87
C ILE A 211 16.02 27.40 1.84
N LEU A 212 16.33 27.59 3.12
CA LEU A 212 15.35 27.94 4.14
C LEU A 212 14.77 29.33 3.87
N LYS A 213 13.46 29.41 3.66
CA LYS A 213 12.75 30.70 3.57
C LYS A 213 12.91 31.46 4.88
N THR A 214 13.18 32.76 4.81
CA THR A 214 13.26 33.61 6.00
C THR A 214 11.91 33.70 6.70
N ARG A 215 11.90 34.03 8.00
CA ARG A 215 10.68 34.18 8.80
C ARG A 215 9.70 35.17 8.16
N GLU A 216 10.21 36.23 7.56
CA GLU A 216 9.43 37.27 6.87
C GLU A 216 8.82 36.76 5.56
N GLN A 217 9.58 36.01 4.75
CA GLN A 217 9.07 35.41 3.51
C GLN A 217 7.96 34.39 3.79
N ARG A 218 8.08 33.61 4.87
CA ARG A 218 7.02 32.67 5.27
C ARG A 218 5.78 33.38 5.80
N ALA A 219 5.96 34.44 6.59
CA ALA A 219 4.84 35.25 7.07
C ALA A 219 4.10 35.91 5.90
N ALA A 220 4.83 36.42 4.91
CA ALA A 220 4.27 36.99 3.70
C ALA A 220 3.51 35.95 2.85
N GLU A 221 4.07 34.75 2.65
CA GLU A 221 3.40 33.67 1.90
C GLU A 221 2.15 33.14 2.62
N LYS A 222 2.22 32.98 3.95
CA LYS A 222 1.05 32.59 4.76
C LYS A 222 -0.04 33.66 4.69
N ALA A 223 0.32 34.94 4.86
CA ALA A 223 -0.62 36.04 4.72
C ALA A 223 -1.21 36.13 3.31
N LEU A 224 -0.44 35.81 2.27
CA LEU A 224 -0.92 35.75 0.89
C LEU A 224 -1.86 34.56 0.67
N LYS A 225 -1.61 33.42 1.31
CA LYS A 225 -2.46 32.22 1.25
C LYS A 225 -3.76 32.39 2.03
N ASP A 226 -3.72 33.06 3.17
CA ASP A 226 -4.90 33.42 3.96
C ASP A 226 -5.75 34.48 3.23
N LYS A 227 -5.12 35.33 2.42
CA LYS A 227 -5.78 36.26 1.47
C LYS A 227 -6.07 35.64 0.11
N SER A 228 -5.72 34.36 -0.10
CA SER A 228 -5.95 33.72 -1.39
C SER A 228 -7.43 33.40 -1.53
N PRO A 229 -8.01 33.59 -2.74
CA PRO A 229 -9.44 33.49 -2.96
C PRO A 229 -10.00 32.13 -2.56
N LEU A 230 -9.22 31.05 -2.48
CA LEU A 230 -9.76 29.76 -2.02
C LEU A 230 -10.16 29.72 -0.53
N ASN A 231 -9.53 30.55 0.31
CA ASN A 231 -9.90 30.68 1.73
C ASN A 231 -10.90 31.82 1.97
N THR A 232 -10.98 32.79 1.05
CA THR A 232 -11.87 33.95 1.16
C THR A 232 -13.06 33.92 0.21
N LEU A 233 -13.18 32.93 -0.68
CA LEU A 233 -14.37 32.66 -1.49
C LEU A 233 -15.38 32.03 -0.55
N THR A 234 -16.06 32.90 0.19
CA THR A 234 -17.10 32.50 1.11
C THR A 234 -18.31 31.99 0.31
N LEU A 235 -19.24 31.31 0.99
CA LEU A 235 -20.47 30.79 0.37
C LEU A 235 -21.20 31.88 -0.43
N GLU A 236 -21.12 33.13 0.05
CA GLU A 236 -21.69 34.32 -0.53
C GLU A 236 -21.07 34.66 -1.90
N ASP A 237 -19.75 34.61 -2.06
CA ASP A 237 -19.08 34.91 -3.34
C ASP A 237 -19.38 33.82 -4.40
N TRP A 238 -19.49 32.56 -3.95
CA TRP A 238 -20.00 31.50 -4.82
C TRP A 238 -21.47 31.73 -5.22
N LEU A 239 -22.34 32.07 -4.26
CA LEU A 239 -23.75 32.37 -4.51
C LEU A 239 -23.93 33.56 -5.48
N ASP A 240 -23.16 34.62 -5.31
CA ASP A 240 -23.18 35.79 -6.20
C ASP A 240 -22.71 35.42 -7.61
N SER A 241 -21.67 34.59 -7.73
CA SER A 241 -21.23 34.08 -9.03
C SER A 241 -22.30 33.25 -9.75
N GLU A 242 -23.04 32.39 -9.03
CA GLU A 242 -24.13 31.59 -9.58
C GLU A 242 -25.34 32.47 -9.93
N ARG A 243 -25.65 33.46 -9.09
CA ARG A 243 -26.75 34.41 -9.34
C ARG A 243 -26.50 35.26 -10.59
N HIS A 244 -25.25 35.65 -10.83
CA HIS A 244 -24.84 36.34 -12.06
C HIS A 244 -24.83 35.42 -13.29
N LYS A 245 -24.65 34.10 -13.13
CA LYS A 245 -24.80 33.13 -14.24
C LYS A 245 -26.27 32.88 -14.60
N LEU A 246 -27.19 33.06 -13.66
CA LEU A 246 -28.64 32.93 -13.87
C LEU A 246 -29.21 34.16 -14.59
N THR A 247 -28.82 34.37 -15.84
CA THR A 247 -29.41 35.39 -16.72
C THR A 247 -30.44 34.74 -17.66
N GLY A 248 -31.74 35.03 -17.48
CA GLY A 248 -32.81 34.51 -18.35
C GLY A 248 -34.23 34.69 -17.77
N THR A 249 -35.25 34.16 -18.45
CA THR A 249 -36.64 34.08 -17.95
C THR A 249 -36.73 33.09 -16.80
N LEU A 250 -36.68 33.62 -15.57
CA LEU A 250 -36.78 32.86 -14.32
C LEU A 250 -38.24 32.51 -14.02
N THR A 251 -38.48 31.28 -13.53
CA THR A 251 -39.80 30.88 -13.06
C THR A 251 -40.08 31.51 -11.69
N PRO A 252 -41.17 32.26 -11.51
CA PRO A 252 -41.52 32.83 -10.21
C PRO A 252 -41.85 31.71 -9.22
N VAL A 253 -41.37 31.85 -7.98
CA VAL A 253 -41.65 30.90 -6.90
C VAL A 253 -43.06 31.17 -6.38
N ASN A 254 -44.02 30.37 -6.83
CA ASN A 254 -45.38 30.28 -6.29
C ASN A 254 -45.61 28.89 -5.68
N GLU A 255 -46.71 28.69 -4.96
CA GLU A 255 -46.97 27.43 -4.26
C GLU A 255 -47.01 26.21 -5.21
N GLU A 256 -47.57 26.39 -6.40
CA GLU A 256 -47.69 25.33 -7.42
C GLU A 256 -46.33 24.92 -8.02
N THR A 257 -45.48 25.90 -8.34
CA THR A 257 -44.12 25.66 -8.86
C THR A 257 -43.20 25.10 -7.78
N PHE A 258 -43.34 25.55 -6.54
CA PHE A 258 -42.60 25.01 -5.39
C PHE A 258 -43.01 23.57 -5.09
N ALA A 259 -44.31 23.24 -5.15
CA ALA A 259 -44.78 21.87 -4.95
C ALA A 259 -44.25 20.92 -6.03
N LYS A 260 -44.20 21.35 -7.30
CA LYS A 260 -43.57 20.60 -8.40
C LYS A 260 -42.08 20.40 -8.15
N TRP A 261 -41.35 21.47 -7.85
CA TRP A 261 -39.92 21.41 -7.54
C TRP A 261 -39.61 20.51 -6.33
N LYS A 262 -40.42 20.57 -5.27
CA LYS A 262 -40.24 19.75 -4.06
C LYS A 262 -40.43 18.27 -4.37
N LYS A 263 -41.46 17.92 -5.16
CA LYS A 263 -41.68 16.53 -5.62
C LYS A 263 -40.50 16.05 -6.46
N GLU A 264 -40.02 16.86 -7.41
CA GLU A 264 -38.86 16.53 -8.25
C GLU A 264 -37.57 16.37 -7.43
N ARG A 265 -37.32 17.23 -6.44
CA ARG A 265 -36.15 17.13 -5.56
C ARG A 265 -36.22 15.90 -4.66
N MET A 266 -37.39 15.57 -4.11
CA MET A 266 -37.57 14.36 -3.31
C MET A 266 -37.39 13.10 -4.16
N ASN A 267 -37.94 13.08 -5.38
CA ASN A 267 -37.75 11.98 -6.32
C ASN A 267 -36.29 11.83 -6.74
N LYS A 268 -35.59 12.94 -7.02
CA LYS A 268 -34.14 12.93 -7.33
C LYS A 268 -33.31 12.42 -6.16
N LYS A 269 -33.60 12.89 -4.94
CA LYS A 269 -32.91 12.43 -3.72
C LYS A 269 -33.17 10.94 -3.46
N ALA A 270 -34.40 10.46 -3.66
CA ALA A 270 -34.74 9.06 -3.53
C ALA A 270 -34.01 8.21 -4.58
N ALA A 271 -33.95 8.66 -5.84
CA ALA A 271 -33.21 7.98 -6.91
C ALA A 271 -31.70 7.96 -6.66
N GLU A 272 -31.11 9.06 -6.18
CA GLU A 272 -29.69 9.12 -5.80
C GLU A 272 -29.40 8.21 -4.60
N ALA A 273 -30.28 8.18 -3.59
CA ALA A 273 -30.15 7.29 -2.44
C ALA A 273 -30.29 5.82 -2.84
N GLN A 274 -31.22 5.47 -3.73
CA GLN A 274 -31.35 4.13 -4.28
C GLN A 274 -30.12 3.74 -5.13
N ALA A 275 -29.57 4.67 -5.92
CA ALA A 275 -28.36 4.44 -6.68
C ALA A 275 -27.11 4.31 -5.78
N GLN A 276 -27.06 5.04 -4.66
CA GLN A 276 -26.04 4.87 -3.63
C GLN A 276 -26.22 3.54 -2.93
N GLN A 277 -27.42 3.16 -2.50
CA GLN A 277 -27.71 1.85 -1.90
C GLN A 277 -27.39 0.68 -2.84
N ALA A 278 -27.60 0.84 -4.15
CA ALA A 278 -27.21 -0.17 -5.15
C ALA A 278 -25.68 -0.26 -5.32
N LYS A 279 -24.95 0.86 -5.17
CA LYS A 279 -23.46 0.88 -5.17
C LYS A 279 -22.86 0.43 -3.85
N GLU A 280 -23.55 0.72 -2.75
CA GLU A 280 -23.28 0.33 -1.37
C GLU A 280 -23.98 -0.99 -1.02
N ALA A 281 -24.36 -1.78 -2.04
CA ALA A 281 -24.71 -3.18 -1.91
C ALA A 281 -23.46 -3.94 -1.41
N THR A 282 -23.16 -3.67 -0.16
CA THR A 282 -22.06 -4.17 0.64
C THR A 282 -22.48 -5.55 1.12
N GLY A 283 -21.51 -6.41 1.44
CA GLY A 283 -21.80 -7.81 1.81
C GLY A 283 -22.88 -7.96 2.90
N ARG A 284 -23.07 -6.96 3.76
CA ARG A 284 -24.13 -6.93 4.77
C ARG A 284 -25.55 -6.79 4.20
N THR A 285 -25.77 -5.89 3.25
CA THR A 285 -27.10 -5.70 2.65
C THR A 285 -27.46 -6.88 1.73
N LEU A 286 -26.46 -7.45 1.06
CA LEU A 286 -26.61 -8.71 0.30
C LEU A 286 -26.99 -9.88 1.20
N PHE A 287 -26.36 -10.01 2.37
CA PHE A 287 -26.67 -11.05 3.35
C PHE A 287 -28.05 -10.87 4.01
N GLU A 288 -28.42 -9.64 4.39
CA GLU A 288 -29.73 -9.34 5.00
C GLU A 288 -30.90 -9.44 4.00
N SER A 289 -30.66 -9.17 2.71
CA SER A 289 -31.69 -9.27 1.65
C SER A 289 -31.98 -10.70 1.16
N GLY A 290 -31.21 -11.71 1.60
CA GLY A 290 -31.40 -13.10 1.19
C GLY A 290 -31.00 -13.43 -0.26
N ASN A 291 -30.63 -12.42 -1.05
CA ASN A 291 -30.23 -12.55 -2.47
C ASN A 291 -28.88 -13.27 -2.67
N TRP A 292 -28.26 -13.78 -1.61
CA TRP A 292 -27.05 -14.61 -1.67
C TRP A 292 -27.37 -16.12 -1.76
N ALA A 293 -28.63 -16.53 -1.56
CA ALA A 293 -29.03 -17.93 -1.50
C ALA A 293 -29.65 -18.48 -2.80
N GLU A 294 -29.89 -17.65 -3.82
CA GLU A 294 -30.58 -18.08 -5.06
C GLU A 294 -29.64 -18.58 -6.17
N GLU A 295 -28.33 -18.39 -6.06
CA GLU A 295 -27.38 -18.87 -7.06
C GLU A 295 -26.38 -19.85 -6.40
N ASP A 296 -26.75 -21.12 -6.48
CA ASP A 296 -25.91 -22.30 -6.25
C ASP A 296 -25.62 -22.71 -4.80
N SER A 297 -26.47 -23.57 -4.25
CA SER A 297 -26.03 -24.56 -3.26
C SER A 297 -26.94 -25.78 -3.28
N GLU A 298 -26.56 -26.79 -4.06
CA GLU A 298 -26.84 -28.18 -3.70
C GLU A 298 -26.30 -28.40 -2.28
N ALA A 299 -27.20 -28.68 -1.35
CA ALA A 299 -26.87 -28.93 0.05
C ALA A 299 -26.18 -30.30 0.17
N GLU A 300 -24.85 -30.31 0.18
CA GLU A 300 -24.07 -31.41 0.75
C GLU A 300 -24.17 -31.32 2.28
N GLU A 301 -24.96 -32.23 2.87
CA GLU A 301 -25.02 -32.47 4.30
C GLU A 301 -23.71 -33.10 4.78
N GLY A 302 -22.75 -32.27 5.17
CA GLY A 302 -21.55 -32.66 5.90
C GLY A 302 -21.73 -32.46 7.41
N GLU A 303 -21.86 -33.58 8.13
CA GLU A 303 -21.78 -33.64 9.60
C GLU A 303 -20.32 -33.50 10.06
N ASP A 304 -19.96 -32.30 10.53
CA ASP A 304 -18.63 -32.02 11.10
C ASP A 304 -18.77 -31.41 12.51
N GLU A 305 -19.30 -32.17 13.46
CA GLU A 305 -19.11 -31.88 14.88
C GLU A 305 -17.63 -32.08 15.24
N ASN A 306 -16.88 -30.99 15.44
CA ASN A 306 -15.86 -30.78 16.48
C ASN A 306 -14.83 -29.69 16.08
N GLY A 307 -15.10 -28.42 16.41
CA GLY A 307 -14.08 -27.36 16.33
C GLY A 307 -14.51 -25.97 15.88
N THR A 308 -15.80 -25.74 15.63
CA THR A 308 -16.32 -24.43 15.23
C THR A 308 -16.06 -23.41 16.33
N TRP A 309 -15.18 -22.43 16.05
CA TRP A 309 -14.95 -21.27 16.92
C TRP A 309 -16.30 -20.72 17.35
N ASN A 310 -16.58 -20.72 18.65
CA ASN A 310 -17.87 -20.25 19.14
C ASN A 310 -17.91 -18.70 19.03
N LEU A 311 -18.24 -18.23 17.83
CA LEU A 311 -18.27 -16.82 17.44
C LEU A 311 -19.24 -16.02 18.32
N SER A 312 -20.27 -16.66 18.89
CA SER A 312 -21.21 -16.01 19.80
C SER A 312 -20.55 -15.62 21.13
N VAL A 313 -19.74 -16.52 21.69
CA VAL A 313 -18.98 -16.28 22.93
C VAL A 313 -17.92 -15.21 22.69
N MET A 314 -17.19 -15.31 21.56
CA MET A 314 -16.20 -14.31 21.19
C MET A 314 -16.83 -12.93 20.95
N ARG A 315 -17.97 -12.85 20.27
CA ARG A 315 -18.69 -11.58 20.03
C ARG A 315 -19.10 -10.95 21.35
N ARG A 316 -19.73 -11.71 22.24
CA ARG A 316 -20.14 -11.25 23.59
C ARG A 316 -18.94 -10.74 24.41
N GLU A 317 -17.81 -11.43 24.32
CA GLU A 317 -16.59 -11.02 25.03
C GLU A 317 -15.97 -9.74 24.45
N THR A 318 -15.99 -9.58 23.12
CA THR A 318 -15.52 -8.35 22.44
C THR A 318 -16.43 -7.15 22.68
N GLU A 319 -17.75 -7.34 22.71
CA GLU A 319 -18.72 -6.28 23.02
C GLU A 319 -18.54 -5.81 24.46
N ARG A 320 -18.45 -6.74 25.41
CA ARG A 320 -18.16 -6.44 26.81
C ARG A 320 -16.84 -5.67 27.00
N LEU A 321 -15.80 -6.01 26.25
CA LEU A 321 -14.52 -5.27 26.29
C LEU A 321 -14.63 -3.86 25.71
N ARG A 322 -15.47 -3.65 24.68
CA ARG A 322 -15.73 -2.31 24.14
C ARG A 322 -16.54 -1.46 25.12
N GLU A 323 -17.58 -2.03 25.71
CA GLU A 323 -18.42 -1.35 26.72
C GLU A 323 -17.57 -0.92 27.91
N LYS A 324 -16.76 -1.83 28.48
CA LYS A 324 -15.83 -1.48 29.56
C LYS A 324 -14.87 -0.34 29.20
N LYS A 325 -14.37 -0.32 27.96
CA LYS A 325 -13.47 0.73 27.49
C LYS A 325 -14.18 2.07 27.30
N GLU A 326 -15.45 2.04 26.88
CA GLU A 326 -16.28 3.24 26.78
C GLU A 326 -16.68 3.75 28.17
N GLU A 327 -17.06 2.88 29.08
CA GLU A 327 -17.31 3.18 30.49
C GLU A 327 -16.07 3.79 31.13
N GLU A 328 -14.89 3.20 30.95
CA GLU A 328 -13.60 3.75 31.41
C GLU A 328 -13.35 5.15 30.83
N ARG A 329 -13.63 5.35 29.54
CA ARG A 329 -13.50 6.66 28.88
C ARG A 329 -14.49 7.68 29.47
N LEU A 330 -15.72 7.28 29.74
CA LEU A 330 -16.77 8.14 30.30
C LEU A 330 -16.47 8.49 31.77
N LEU A 331 -16.02 7.51 32.57
CA LEU A 331 -15.55 7.70 33.95
C LEU A 331 -14.36 8.68 33.99
N LYS A 332 -13.41 8.53 33.06
CA LYS A 332 -12.25 9.43 32.93
C LYS A 332 -12.63 10.84 32.49
N LEU A 333 -13.64 11.00 31.63
CA LEU A 333 -14.18 12.31 31.25
C LEU A 333 -14.98 12.96 32.39
N GLY A 334 -15.69 12.15 33.19
CA GLY A 334 -16.53 12.58 34.31
C GLY A 334 -15.81 12.80 35.63
N GLY A 335 -14.47 12.66 35.67
CA GLY A 335 -13.66 12.89 36.88
C GLY A 335 -13.73 11.78 37.95
N GLY A 336 -14.24 10.59 37.61
CA GLY A 336 -14.30 9.43 38.52
C GLY A 336 -13.00 8.61 38.53
N MET A 337 -12.56 8.19 39.72
CA MET A 337 -11.39 7.30 39.89
C MET A 337 -11.73 5.87 39.45
N LEU A 338 -10.87 5.24 38.65
CA LEU A 338 -11.05 3.85 38.19
C LEU A 338 -10.96 2.86 39.36
N PRO A 339 -11.78 1.81 39.41
CA PRO A 339 -11.61 0.75 40.40
C PRO A 339 -10.29 0.02 40.17
N THR A 340 -9.46 -0.10 41.21
CA THR A 340 -8.27 -0.95 41.23
C THR A 340 -8.68 -2.41 41.29
N GLU A 341 -8.41 -3.20 40.25
CA GLU A 341 -8.73 -4.63 40.19
C GLU A 341 -7.96 -5.43 41.25
N ILE A 342 -8.67 -6.22 42.06
CA ILE A 342 -8.11 -7.32 42.88
C ILE A 342 -8.27 -8.61 42.07
N PRO A 343 -7.22 -9.45 41.90
CA PRO A 343 -7.32 -10.66 41.10
C PRO A 343 -8.17 -11.72 41.81
N ALA A 344 -9.29 -12.10 41.20
CA ALA A 344 -10.14 -13.20 41.65
C ALA A 344 -9.45 -14.55 41.37
N SER A 345 -9.03 -15.22 42.44
CA SER A 345 -8.66 -16.63 42.45
C SER A 345 -9.87 -17.49 42.07
N ILE A 346 -9.68 -18.37 41.09
CA ILE A 346 -10.63 -19.38 40.62
C ILE A 346 -10.64 -20.54 41.62
N PRO A 347 -11.79 -20.98 42.19
CA PRO A 347 -11.86 -22.29 42.82
C PRO A 347 -12.21 -23.36 41.78
N GLU A 348 -11.34 -24.38 41.73
CA GLU A 348 -11.52 -25.62 41.00
C GLU A 348 -12.65 -26.49 41.59
N GLY A 349 -13.35 -27.20 40.71
CA GLY A 349 -13.81 -28.57 40.94
C GLY A 349 -15.04 -28.79 41.82
N VAL A 350 -16.20 -29.02 41.20
CA VAL A 350 -17.23 -29.92 41.74
C VAL A 350 -17.81 -30.76 40.61
N THR A 351 -17.57 -32.07 40.70
CA THR A 351 -18.13 -33.15 39.87
C THR A 351 -19.60 -33.42 40.24
N PRO A 352 -20.44 -33.94 39.33
CA PRO A 352 -21.80 -34.35 39.66
C PRO A 352 -21.84 -35.83 40.05
N GLU A 353 -22.18 -36.12 41.31
CA GLU A 353 -22.64 -37.45 41.74
C GLU A 353 -23.91 -37.34 42.59
N ALA A 354 -24.98 -37.88 42.00
CA ALA A 354 -25.85 -38.92 42.56
C ALA A 354 -26.84 -38.63 43.72
N VAL A 355 -28.08 -39.04 43.40
CA VAL A 355 -29.16 -39.62 44.24
C VAL A 355 -30.12 -38.67 44.97
N GLY A 356 -31.40 -38.83 44.64
CA GLY A 356 -32.57 -38.33 45.36
C GLY A 356 -33.81 -38.42 44.50
#